data_AF-A0A511B1E8-F1
#
_entry.id   AF-A0A511B1E8-F1
#
_cell.length_a   1.000
_cell.length_b   1.000
_cell.length_c   1.000
_cell.angle_alpha   90.00
_cell.angle_beta   90.00
_cell.angle_gamma   90.00
#
_symmetry.space_group_name_H-M   'P 1'
#
loop_
_entity.id
_entity.type
_entity.pdbx_description
1 polymer ?
#
loop_
_entity_poly.entity_id
_entity_poly.type
_entity_poly.pdbx_seq_one_letter_code
_entity_poly.pdbx_strand_id
1 'polypeptide(L)'
;MCVLKKNPDLPIPKGARASRSLLVRHANELRRLREEEWSYESIHEAFLECYGEVFSMSLQVFRERARRVLQKELGKEAKLLEAALRVNLE
;
A
#
# COMPACT_ATOMS: atom_id res chain seq x y z
N MET A 1 2.21 -11.86 15.03
CA MET A 1 0.79 -11.64 14.72
C MET A 1 0.72 -10.85 13.41
N CYS A 2 0.12 -11.40 12.35
CA CYS A 2 0.05 -10.74 11.06
C CYS A 2 -0.98 -9.59 11.12
N VAL A 3 -0.53 -8.35 10.91
CA VAL A 3 -1.37 -7.13 11.01
C VAL A 3 -2.20 -6.92 9.72
N LEU A 4 -1.80 -7.54 8.61
CA LEU A 4 -2.46 -7.42 7.31
C LEU A 4 -3.61 -8.42 7.18
N LYS A 5 -4.84 -7.92 7.05
CA LYS A 5 -6.03 -8.74 6.81
C LYS A 5 -6.35 -8.81 5.32
N LYS A 6 -6.51 -10.02 4.78
CA LYS A 6 -7.04 -10.20 3.43
C LYS A 6 -8.49 -9.74 3.39
N ASN A 7 -8.87 -9.08 2.31
CA ASN A 7 -10.29 -8.94 1.99
C ASN A 7 -10.72 -10.26 1.29
N PRO A 8 -11.59 -11.07 1.91
CA PRO A 8 -12.01 -12.36 1.36
C PRO A 8 -12.84 -12.23 0.09
N ASP A 9 -13.47 -11.09 -0.13
CA ASP A 9 -14.35 -10.82 -1.28
C ASP A 9 -13.57 -10.39 -2.52
N LEU A 10 -12.25 -10.11 -2.39
CA LEU A 10 -11.41 -9.69 -3.48
C LEU A 10 -10.39 -10.77 -3.87
N PRO A 11 -10.40 -11.24 -5.13
CA PRO A 11 -9.44 -12.23 -5.56
C PRO A 11 -8.01 -11.68 -5.49
N ILE A 12 -7.07 -12.56 -5.14
CA ILE A 12 -5.64 -12.25 -5.18
C ILE A 12 -5.25 -12.08 -6.66
N PRO A 13 -4.76 -10.89 -7.07
CA PRO A 13 -4.38 -10.64 -8.45
C PRO A 13 -3.19 -11.52 -8.85
N LYS A 14 -3.12 -11.89 -10.13
CA LYS A 14 -2.06 -12.73 -10.69
C LYS A 14 -1.14 -11.93 -11.63
N GLY A 15 0.05 -12.47 -11.89
CA GLY A 15 1.01 -11.92 -12.87
C GLY A 15 1.78 -10.69 -12.38
N ALA A 16 2.51 -10.05 -13.31
CA ALA A 16 3.54 -9.06 -13.00
C ALA A 16 3.05 -7.82 -12.22
N ARG A 17 1.74 -7.51 -12.27
CA ARG A 17 1.14 -6.35 -11.59
C ARG A 17 0.49 -6.70 -10.25
N ALA A 18 0.49 -7.97 -9.84
CA ALA A 18 -0.19 -8.44 -8.63
C ALA A 18 0.24 -7.68 -7.37
N SER A 19 1.55 -7.55 -7.15
CA SER A 19 2.06 -6.87 -5.95
C SER A 19 1.65 -5.40 -5.92
N ARG A 20 1.66 -4.69 -7.06
CA ARG A 20 1.23 -3.29 -7.13
C ARG A 20 -0.25 -3.16 -6.78
N SER A 21 -1.10 -4.02 -7.35
CA SER A 21 -2.53 -4.01 -7.05
C SER A 21 -2.81 -4.27 -5.57
N LEU A 22 -2.09 -5.20 -4.94
CA LEU A 22 -2.23 -5.47 -3.51
C LEU A 22 -1.71 -4.31 -2.65
N LEU A 23 -0.57 -3.71 -2.96
CA LEU A 23 -0.07 -2.54 -2.24
C LEU A 23 -1.04 -1.35 -2.33
N VAL A 24 -1.69 -1.14 -3.48
CA VAL A 24 -2.72 -0.11 -3.62
C VAL A 24 -3.96 -0.42 -2.79
N ARG A 25 -4.38 -1.68 -2.71
CA ARG A 25 -5.52 -2.08 -1.84
C ARG A 25 -5.21 -1.87 -0.37
N HIS A 26 -3.96 -2.06 0.04
CA HIS A 26 -3.45 -1.91 1.40
C HIS A 26 -2.71 -0.59 1.62
N ALA A 27 -3.01 0.44 0.83
CA ALA A 27 -2.22 1.68 0.89
C ALA A 27 -2.40 2.41 2.23
N ASN A 28 -3.59 2.32 2.83
CA ASN A 28 -3.88 2.88 4.15
C ASN A 28 -3.14 2.11 5.25
N GLU A 29 -3.18 0.78 5.23
CA GLU A 29 -2.41 -0.07 6.15
C GLU A 29 -0.91 0.18 6.01
N LEU A 30 -0.42 0.26 4.77
CA LEU A 30 0.99 0.55 4.48
C LEU A 30 1.41 1.91 5.07
N ARG A 31 0.58 2.94 4.94
CA ARG A 31 0.84 4.26 5.53
C ARG A 31 0.86 4.17 7.05
N ARG A 32 -0.18 3.58 7.65
CA ARG A 32 -0.28 3.40 9.10
C ARG A 32 0.92 2.67 9.67
N LEU A 33 1.35 1.56 9.06
CA LEU A 33 2.54 0.82 9.50
C LEU A 33 3.81 1.68 9.44
N ARG A 34 3.92 2.57 8.44
CA ARG A 34 5.04 3.51 8.35
C ARG A 34 4.97 4.62 9.40
N GLU A 35 3.79 5.07 9.78
CA GLU A 35 3.55 6.02 10.88
C GLU A 35 3.83 5.38 12.25
N GLU A 36 3.53 4.09 12.41
CA GLU A 36 3.92 3.26 13.56
C GLU A 36 5.41 2.88 13.55
N GLU A 37 6.22 3.52 12.71
CA GLU A 37 7.68 3.35 12.59
C GLU A 37 8.15 1.94 12.19
N TRP A 38 7.27 1.10 11.61
CA TRP A 38 7.69 -0.21 11.14
C TRP A 38 8.74 -0.10 10.02
N SER A 39 9.77 -0.92 10.11
CA SER A 39 10.79 -1.05 9.06
C SER A 39 10.17 -1.59 7.76
N TYR A 40 10.77 -1.25 6.62
CA TYR A 40 10.31 -1.81 5.34
C TYR A 40 10.49 -3.34 5.29
N GLU A 41 11.46 -3.87 6.02
CA GLU A 41 11.73 -5.29 6.24
C GLU A 41 10.53 -5.96 6.91
N SER A 42 10.12 -5.47 8.08
CA SER A 42 8.99 -6.03 8.83
C SER A 42 7.67 -5.92 8.06
N ILE A 43 7.47 -4.82 7.33
CA ILE A 43 6.31 -4.66 6.45
C ILE A 43 6.39 -5.68 5.31
N HIS A 44 7.53 -5.83 4.66
CA HIS A 44 7.72 -6.79 3.56
C HIS A 44 7.46 -8.22 4.02
N GLU A 45 7.97 -8.61 5.19
CA GLU A 45 7.69 -9.91 5.82
C GLU A 45 6.20 -10.10 6.05
N ALA A 46 5.48 -9.10 6.60
CA ALA A 46 4.04 -9.21 6.78
C ALA A 46 3.27 -9.40 5.45
N PHE A 47 3.67 -8.71 4.38
CA PHE A 47 3.07 -8.88 3.05
C PHE A 47 3.41 -10.25 2.45
N LEU A 48 4.62 -10.77 2.69
CA LEU A 48 5.07 -12.08 2.25
C LEU A 48 4.32 -13.20 2.99
N GLU A 49 4.17 -13.10 4.30
CA GLU A 49 3.36 -14.05 5.09
C GLU A 49 1.90 -14.06 4.63
N CYS A 50 1.35 -12.88 4.34
CA CYS A 50 -0.05 -12.77 3.96
C CYS A 50 -0.29 -13.28 2.53
N TYR A 51 0.52 -12.87 1.54
CA TYR A 51 0.24 -13.08 0.12
C TYR A 51 1.21 -14.02 -0.59
N GLY A 52 2.19 -14.57 0.12
CA GLY A 52 3.14 -15.55 -0.39
C GLY A 52 3.94 -15.04 -1.59
N GLU A 53 4.02 -15.87 -2.62
CA GLU A 53 4.85 -15.67 -3.82
C GLU A 53 4.70 -14.29 -4.48
N VAL A 54 3.53 -13.65 -4.35
CA VAL A 54 3.31 -12.30 -4.91
C VAL A 54 4.31 -11.28 -4.37
N PHE A 55 4.81 -11.48 -3.14
CA PHE A 55 5.81 -10.64 -2.48
C PHE A 55 7.15 -11.35 -2.29
N SER A 56 7.38 -12.49 -2.92
CA SER A 56 8.70 -13.14 -3.00
C SER A 56 9.61 -12.38 -3.98
N MET A 57 9.97 -11.16 -3.59
CA MET A 57 10.84 -10.25 -4.33
C MET A 57 11.88 -9.66 -3.39
N SER A 58 12.93 -9.04 -3.92
CA SER A 58 13.90 -8.39 -3.05
C SER A 58 13.28 -7.21 -2.30
N LEU A 59 13.78 -6.96 -1.09
CA LEU A 59 13.39 -5.82 -0.27
C LEU A 59 13.55 -4.48 -1.00
N GLN A 60 14.59 -4.34 -1.83
CA GLN A 60 14.79 -3.13 -2.63
C GLN A 60 13.62 -2.88 -3.60
N VAL A 61 13.15 -3.93 -4.28
CA VAL A 61 12.00 -3.83 -5.19
C VAL A 61 10.72 -3.53 -4.41
N PHE A 62 10.54 -4.17 -3.26
CA PHE A 62 9.42 -3.89 -2.36
C PHE A 62 9.38 -2.42 -1.93
N ARG A 63 10.51 -1.90 -1.41
CA ARG A 63 10.67 -0.51 -0.96
C ARG A 63 10.28 0.49 -2.04
N GLU A 64 10.78 0.30 -3.26
CA GLU A 64 10.48 1.18 -4.38
C GLU A 64 8.98 1.16 -4.73
N ARG A 65 8.36 -0.02 -4.75
CA ARG A 65 6.92 -0.15 -5.04
C ARG A 65 6.07 0.47 -3.94
N ALA A 66 6.40 0.22 -2.67
CA ALA A 66 5.72 0.78 -1.51
C ALA A 66 5.80 2.32 -1.51
N ARG A 67 7.00 2.88 -1.72
CA ARG A 67 7.22 4.33 -1.82
C ARG A 67 6.35 4.97 -2.89
N ARG A 68 6.29 4.38 -4.09
CA ARG A 68 5.47 4.89 -5.20
C ARG A 68 3.97 4.90 -4.87
N VAL A 69 3.49 3.89 -4.13
CA VAL A 69 2.09 3.85 -3.69
C VAL A 69 1.83 4.96 -2.68
N LEU A 70 2.67 5.11 -1.65
CA LEU A 70 2.53 6.16 -0.63
C LEU A 70 2.55 7.57 -1.24
N GLN A 71 3.49 7.84 -2.14
CA GLN A 71 3.56 9.12 -2.86
C GLN A 71 2.29 9.40 -3.68
N LYS A 72 1.72 8.36 -4.31
CA LYS A 72 0.52 8.51 -5.13
C LYS A 72 -0.73 8.78 -4.29
N GLU A 73 -0.86 8.16 -3.12
CA GLU A 73 -1.98 8.42 -2.22
C GLU A 73 -1.90 9.83 -1.61
N LEU A 74 -0.71 10.29 -1.20
CA LEU A 74 -0.49 11.68 -0.76
C LEU A 74 -0.90 12.69 -1.85
N GLY A 75 -0.52 12.42 -3.10
CA GLY A 75 -0.90 13.26 -4.24
C GLY A 75 -2.40 13.24 -4.58
N LYS A 76 -3.15 12.20 -4.18
CA LYS A 76 -4.63 12.18 -4.31
C LYS A 76 -5.29 12.99 -3.21
N GLU A 77 -4.83 12.85 -1.97
CA GLU A 77 -5.36 13.57 -0.82
C GLU A 77 -5.20 15.09 -0.98
N ALA A 78 -4.04 15.53 -1.44
CA ALA A 78 -3.81 16.95 -1.75
C ALA A 78 -4.82 17.48 -2.79
N LYS A 79 -5.09 16.70 -3.86
CA LYS A 79 -6.05 17.09 -4.89
C LYS A 79 -7.50 17.11 -4.38
N LEU A 80 -7.87 16.17 -3.52
CA LEU A 80 -9.20 16.13 -2.90
C LEU A 80 -9.40 17.31 -1.95
N LEU A 81 -8.36 17.68 -1.19
CA LEU A 81 -8.40 18.83 -0.30
C LEU A 81 -8.53 20.14 -1.10
N GLU A 82 -7.75 20.30 -2.17
CA GLU A 82 -7.88 21.45 -3.08
C GLU A 82 -9.27 21.54 -3.72
N ALA A 83 -9.84 20.42 -4.15
CA ALA A 83 -11.18 20.38 -4.71
C ALA A 83 -12.25 20.75 -3.67
N ALA A 84 -12.15 20.23 -2.44
CA ALA A 84 -13.09 20.54 -1.36
C ALA A 84 -13.01 22.01 -0.91
N LEU A 85 -11.83 22.62 -0.95
CA LEU A 85 -11.65 24.05 -0.68
C LEU A 85 -12.25 24.94 -1.77
N ARG A 86 -12.18 24.52 -3.04
CA ARG A 86 -12.80 25.26 -4.15
C ARG A 86 -14.33 25.27 -4.07
N VAL A 87 -14.95 24.16 -3.68
CA VAL A 87 -16.42 24.05 -3.55
C VAL A 87 -16.97 24.87 -2.38
N ASN A 88 -16.20 25.09 -1.31
CA ASN A 88 -16.63 25.91 -0.16
C ASN A 88 -16.44 27.44 -0.37
N LEU A 89 -15.86 27.84 -1.51
CA LEU A 89 -15.64 29.24 -1.88
C LEU A 89 -16.59 29.73 -2.99
N GLU A 90 -17.50 28.87 -3.47
CA GLU A 90 -18.56 29.20 -4.44
C GLU A 90 -19.94 29.35 -3.79
#